data_AF-A0A087L1Q4-F1
#
_entry.id   AF-A0A087L1Q4-F1
#
_cell.length_a   1.000
_cell.length_b   1.000
_cell.length_c   1.000
_cell.angle_alpha   90.00
_cell.angle_beta   90.00
_cell.angle_gamma   90.00
#
_symmetry.space_group_name_H-M   'P 1'
#
loop_
_entity.id
_entity.type
_entity.pdbx_description
1 polymer ?
#
loop_
_entity_poly.entity_id
_entity_poly.type
_entity_poly.pdbx_seq_one_letter_code
_entity_poly.pdbx_strand_id
1 'polypeptide(L)' 'MTSDQIKALFRQRGMTFTRWAEENGYTRNEVYRVLNGQAKANYGKAHEIAVKLGLKSGTVAA' A
#
# COMPACT_ATOMS: atom_id res chain seq x y z
N MET A 1 3.08 -9.85 -2.88
CA MET A 1 4.46 -9.42 -2.54
C MET A 1 4.59 -9.29 -1.02
N THR A 2 5.78 -9.42 -0.44
CA THR A 2 5.99 -9.18 1.00
C THR A 2 6.22 -7.70 1.29
N SER A 3 5.91 -7.24 2.51
CA SER A 3 6.08 -5.84 2.94
C SER A 3 7.51 -5.32 2.77
N ASP A 4 8.51 -6.21 2.83
CA ASP A 4 9.91 -5.86 2.65
C ASP A 4 10.27 -5.55 1.19
N GLN A 5 9.72 -6.32 0.24
CA GLN A 5 9.86 -6.06 -1.20
C GLN A 5 9.30 -4.68 -1.58
N ILE A 6 8.24 -4.26 -0.92
CA ILE A 6 7.66 -2.92 -1.14
C ILE A 6 8.59 -1.84 -0.64
N LYS A 7 9.14 -1.98 0.57
CA LYS A 7 10.14 -1.03 1.06
C LYS A 7 11.34 -0.94 0.12
N ALA A 8 11.78 -2.07 -0.44
CA ALA A 8 12.85 -2.12 -1.42
C ALA A 8 12.47 -1.39 -2.74
N LEU A 9 11.27 -1.64 -3.28
CA LEU A 9 10.74 -0.97 -4.48
C LEU A 9 10.67 0.56 -4.30
N PHE A 10 10.16 1.00 -3.15
CA PHE A 10 10.07 2.42 -2.81
C PHE A 10 11.44 3.07 -2.67
N ARG A 11 12.40 2.38 -2.03
CA ARG A 11 13.80 2.82 -1.98
C ARG A 11 14.42 2.90 -3.37
N GLN A 12 14.20 1.89 -4.22
CA GLN A 12 14.75 1.84 -5.58
C GLN A 12 14.16 2.94 -6.48
N ARG A 13 12.88 3.30 -6.29
CA ARG A 13 12.21 4.40 -6.98
C ARG A 13 12.49 5.78 -6.39
N GLY A 14 13.18 5.87 -5.25
CA GLY A 14 13.40 7.14 -4.54
C GLY A 14 12.11 7.79 -4.03
N MET A 15 11.05 6.99 -3.82
CA MET A 15 9.73 7.46 -3.42
C MET A 15 9.46 7.10 -1.96
N THR A 16 8.86 8.02 -1.20
CA THR A 16 8.46 7.76 0.19
C THR A 16 7.02 7.28 0.26
N PHE A 17 6.69 6.51 1.29
CA PHE A 17 5.31 6.10 1.55
C PHE A 17 4.37 7.28 1.79
N THR A 18 4.87 8.38 2.36
CA THR A 18 4.11 9.61 2.56
C THR A 18 3.72 10.22 1.21
N ARG A 19 4.70 10.45 0.33
CA ARG A 19 4.46 11.03 -0.99
C ARG A 19 3.50 10.17 -1.81
N TRP A 20 3.73 8.86 -1.83
CA TRP A 20 2.85 7.94 -2.53
C TRP A 20 1.42 7.94 -1.97
N ALA A 21 1.28 8.05 -0.64
CA ALA A 21 -0.04 8.18 -0.02
C ALA A 21 -0.73 9.46 -0.50
N GLU A 22 -0.03 10.60 -0.47
CA GLU A 22 -0.55 11.89 -0.93
C GLU A 22 -0.95 11.86 -2.41
N GLU A 23 -0.10 11.32 -3.29
CA GLU A 23 -0.38 11.17 -4.72
C GLU A 23 -1.58 10.26 -5.01
N ASN A 24 -1.93 9.37 -4.09
CA ASN A 24 -3.08 8.49 -4.19
C ASN A 24 -4.30 8.95 -3.36
N GLY A 25 -4.21 10.08 -2.65
CA GLY A 25 -5.29 10.59 -1.79
C GLY A 25 -5.50 9.80 -0.49
N TYR A 26 -4.48 9.07 -0.03
CA TYR A 26 -4.49 8.33 1.22
C TYR A 26 -3.62 9.01 2.28
N THR A 27 -3.87 8.70 3.55
CA THR A 27 -2.97 9.13 4.63
C THR A 27 -1.84 8.13 4.85
N ARG A 28 -0.66 8.63 5.24
CA ARG A 28 0.49 7.81 5.65
C ARG A 28 0.09 6.71 6.65
N ASN A 29 -0.79 7.01 7.59
CA ASN A 29 -1.22 6.07 8.61
C ASN A 29 -1.99 4.87 8.01
N GLU A 30 -2.83 5.09 6.99
CA GLU A 30 -3.53 4.02 6.29
C GLU A 30 -2.54 3.10 5.55
N VAL A 31 -1.55 3.70 4.89
CA VAL A 31 -0.50 2.96 4.19
C VAL A 31 0.31 2.11 5.16
N TYR A 32 0.74 2.67 6.29
CA TYR A 32 1.47 1.92 7.33
C TYR A 32 0.62 0.83 7.95
N ARG A 33 -0.67 1.07 8.21
CA ARG A 33 -1.59 0.04 8.73
C ARG A 33 -1.69 -1.16 7.79
N VAL A 34 -1.71 -0.92 6.48
CA VAL A 34 -1.73 -2.00 5.47
C VAL A 34 -0.38 -2.69 5.38
N LEU A 35 0.73 -1.92 5.34
CA LEU A 35 2.09 -2.45 5.23
C LEU A 35 2.48 -3.34 6.42
N ASN A 36 2.06 -2.94 7.62
CA ASN A 36 2.32 -3.63 8.88
C ASN A 36 1.31 -4.75 9.16
N GLY A 37 0.33 -4.98 8.25
CA GLY A 37 -0.69 -6.02 8.40
C GLY A 37 -1.75 -5.75 9.47
N GLN A 38 -1.79 -4.54 10.05
CA GLN A 38 -2.82 -4.15 11.01
C GLN A 38 -4.20 -4.03 10.35
N ALA A 39 -4.24 -3.64 9.07
CA ALA A 39 -5.45 -3.65 8.27
C ALA A 39 -5.50 -4.94 7.43
N LYS A 40 -6.54 -5.76 7.61
CA LYS A 40 -6.77 -6.98 6.82
C LYS A 40 -7.00 -6.71 5.33
N ALA A 41 -7.20 -5.45 4.94
CA ALA A 41 -7.34 -5.01 3.55
C ALA A 41 -8.37 -5.85 2.77
N ASN A 42 -9.52 -6.09 3.40
CA ASN A 42 -10.61 -6.88 2.83
C ASN A 42 -11.54 -6.03 1.96
N TYR A 43 -11.68 -4.74 2.28
CA TYR A 43 -12.55 -3.80 1.57
C TYR A 43 -12.10 -2.34 1.82
N GLY A 44 -12.61 -1.42 0.99
CA GLY A 44 -12.37 0.02 1.07
C GLY A 44 -10.93 0.44 0.80
N LYS A 45 -10.55 1.63 1.31
CA LYS A 45 -9.22 2.24 1.10
C LYS A 45 -8.07 1.31 1.45
N ALA A 46 -8.19 0.52 2.53
CA ALA A 46 -7.16 -0.42 2.93
C ALA A 46 -6.95 -1.54 1.88
N HIS A 47 -8.02 -2.00 1.23
CA HIS A 47 -7.92 -2.96 0.13
C HIS A 47 -7.27 -2.34 -1.10
N GLU A 48 -7.74 -1.16 -1.52
CA GLU A 48 -7.16 -0.44 -2.65
C GLU A 48 -5.66 -0.18 -2.47
N ILE A 49 -5.25 0.26 -1.28
CA ILE A 49 -3.84 0.46 -0.93
C ILE A 49 -3.08 -0.85 -1.05
N ALA A 50 -3.58 -1.96 -0.50
CA ALA A 50 -2.90 -3.26 -0.56
C ALA A 50 -2.74 -3.77 -2.00
N VAL A 51 -3.73 -3.51 -2.86
CA VAL A 51 -3.70 -3.89 -4.27
C VAL A 51 -2.74 -3.00 -5.05
N LYS A 52 -2.82 -1.68 -4.91
CA LYS A 52 -1.90 -0.73 -5.58
C LYS A 52 -0.44 -0.91 -5.14
N LEU A 53 -0.23 -1.28 -3.88
CA LEU A 53 1.09 -1.62 -3.33
C LEU A 53 1.60 -2.99 -3.83
N GLY A 54 0.72 -3.86 -4.35
CA GLY A 54 1.09 -5.22 -4.77
C GLY A 54 1.24 -6.21 -3.60
N LEU A 55 0.77 -5.84 -2.39
CA LEU A 55 0.71 -6.76 -1.25
C LEU A 55 -0.25 -7.91 -1.52
N LYS A 56 -1.36 -7.63 -2.20
CA LYS A 56 -2.43 -8.60 -2.47
C LYS A 56 -2.74 -8.61 -3.97
N SER A 57 -2.71 -9.79 -4.59
CA SER A 57 -3.20 -10.02 -5.96
C SER A 57 -4.73 -10.11 -6.01
N GLY A 58 -5.42 -9.29 -5.21
CA GLY A 58 -6.87 -9.19 -5.26
C GLY A 58 -7.23 -8.24 -6.39
N THR A 59 -7.90 -8.74 -7.42
CA THR A 59 -8.50 -7.91 -8.45
C THR A 59 -9.40 -6.88 -7.79
N VAL A 60 -9.10 -5.58 -7.95
CA VAL A 60 -10.12 -4.55 -7.71
C VAL A 60 -11.16 -4.81 -8.80
N ALA A 61 -12.32 -5.35 -8.41
CA ALA A 61 -13.42 -5.50 -9.36
C ALA A 61 -13.73 -4.12 -9.93
N ALA A 62 -13.62 -4.00 -11.25
CA ALA A 62 -13.81 -2.79 -12.04
C ALA A 62 -15.24 -2.24 -11.91
#